data_AF-A0A1Q7N102-F1
#
_entry.id   AF-A0A1Q7N102-F1
#
_cell.length_a   1.000
_cell.length_b   1.000
_cell.length_c   1.000
_cell.angle_alpha   90.00
_cell.angle_beta   90.00
_cell.angle_gamma   90.00
#
_symmetry.space_group_name_H-M   'P 1'
#
loop_
_entity.id
_entity.type
_entity.pdbx_description
1 polymer ?
#
loop_
_entity_poly.entity_id
_entity_poly.type
_entity_poly.pdbx_seq_one_letter_code
_entity_poly.pdbx_strand_id
1 'polypeptide(L)'
;MVPGDFYNADTSAWIYVPDAARPAVNDNINRHHSARFTWQASPRNRLNLSWDLQQDCVCHSGLTGAAAPEGVHRWNFGPPNYILQVTWSRPATSRLLFEAGATTLIFDYPTVPTEPLPRRTSAIAPRPARGATATRSPISGSRRPRRSSAVWRNSAPRWSSEVMDTRSRRSDEMNRREAIGLLGAGAGLGLLSSSLASAGNAAMWQAAASPARNVTFAKGAIVRTILKDLSPDALASGVTLFHEHLSIELPPVQPTQQRPANAPAPQTPATADVNLIIEEVKVAAKDGITCIVDGGHADMGRRLEYLKQIANATGVHIVASGGYYMERTYPPELQTRSEDQIADDLAREAGANRYGAFGEIGESPNAAMSELERKVFRAVGKAHVRSNIPIFTHNAYGTGPNVPKDAGLRQLDVLESAGVKPQHVAIGHTCCLDDPEAEIIKQIAKRGAWVGFDRVTTLERIVPDDKRVKMVLALLDAGYTEQLLLSSDFTGARTLEGPLYGRTKTVFGAKLRAAGVKDETLHAILFDNPRRFLAFVPKKSR
;
A
#
# COMPACT_ATOMS: atom_id res chain seq x y z
N MET A 1 17.39 1.33 33.35
CA MET A 1 16.22 1.26 34.25
C MET A 1 15.13 2.17 33.74
N VAL A 2 13.87 1.79 33.89
CA VAL A 2 12.72 2.68 33.66
C VAL A 2 12.31 3.30 35.00
N PRO A 3 12.33 4.65 35.15
CA PRO A 3 12.08 5.29 36.45
C PRO A 3 10.67 4.99 36.99
N GLY A 4 10.62 4.49 38.23
CA GLY A 4 9.36 4.20 38.94
C GLY A 4 8.70 2.86 38.60
N ASP A 5 9.33 2.03 37.75
CA ASP A 5 8.83 0.72 37.34
C ASP A 5 9.67 -0.43 37.93
N PHE A 6 9.00 -1.50 38.37
CA PHE A 6 9.58 -2.58 39.18
C PHE A 6 8.87 -3.91 38.86
N TYR A 7 9.56 -5.04 39.05
CA TYR A 7 8.87 -6.34 39.00
C TYR A 7 7.90 -6.47 40.17
N ASN A 8 6.80 -7.20 39.98
CA ASN A 8 5.88 -7.52 41.07
C ASN A 8 6.51 -8.54 42.05
N ALA A 9 6.40 -8.27 43.34
CA ALA A 9 6.90 -9.12 44.43
C ALA A 9 6.19 -10.49 44.49
N ASP A 10 4.96 -10.61 43.99
CA ASP A 10 4.23 -11.87 43.85
C ASP A 10 3.43 -11.91 42.54
N THR A 11 3.95 -12.63 41.54
CA THR A 11 3.32 -12.81 40.22
C THR A 11 2.08 -13.72 40.24
N SER A 12 1.76 -14.34 41.38
CA SER A 12 0.52 -15.09 41.60
C SER A 12 -0.62 -14.24 42.19
N ALA A 13 -0.30 -13.05 42.72
CA ALA A 13 -1.27 -12.13 43.29
C ALA A 13 -2.00 -11.30 42.22
N TRP A 14 -3.30 -11.07 42.46
CA TRP A 14 -4.15 -10.18 41.64
C TRP A 14 -3.89 -8.68 41.87
N ILE A 15 -3.01 -8.34 42.81
CA ILE A 15 -2.66 -6.97 43.18
C ILE A 15 -1.16 -6.81 42.97
N TYR A 16 -0.79 -5.87 42.10
CA TYR A 16 0.60 -5.51 41.86
C TYR A 16 1.21 -4.87 43.13
N VAL A 17 2.33 -5.40 43.58
CA VAL A 17 3.15 -4.87 44.69
C VAL A 17 4.59 -4.75 44.18
N PRO A 18 5.16 -3.53 44.05
CA PRO A 18 6.49 -3.35 43.47
C PRO A 18 7.58 -3.92 44.39
N ASP A 19 8.45 -4.77 43.85
CA ASP A 19 9.70 -5.19 44.49
C ASP A 19 10.79 -4.14 44.25
N ALA A 20 11.04 -3.31 45.26
CA ALA A 20 12.04 -2.24 45.20
C ALA A 20 13.48 -2.74 44.97
N ALA A 21 13.78 -4.02 45.21
CA ALA A 21 15.08 -4.62 44.90
C ALA A 21 15.21 -5.04 43.43
N ARG A 22 14.10 -5.09 42.68
CA ARG A 22 14.03 -5.48 41.27
C ARG A 22 13.45 -4.35 40.39
N PRO A 23 14.24 -3.29 40.11
CA PRO A 23 13.82 -2.25 39.18
C PRO A 23 13.72 -2.78 37.74
N ALA A 24 12.77 -2.26 36.98
CA ALA A 24 12.59 -2.58 35.58
C ALA A 24 13.78 -2.11 34.74
N VAL A 25 14.33 -2.97 33.88
CA VAL A 25 15.40 -2.63 32.95
C VAL A 25 14.92 -2.89 31.53
N ASN A 26 14.89 -1.85 30.70
CA ASN A 26 14.81 -2.02 29.25
C ASN A 26 16.21 -2.41 28.75
N ASP A 27 16.42 -3.70 28.61
CA ASP A 27 17.62 -4.31 28.04
C ASP A 27 17.32 -4.94 26.68
N ASN A 28 18.14 -4.59 25.69
CA ASN A 28 18.18 -5.27 24.41
C ASN A 28 19.59 -5.81 24.22
N ILE A 29 19.69 -7.10 23.92
CA ILE A 29 20.97 -7.74 23.60
C ILE A 29 20.95 -8.01 22.11
N ASN A 30 21.91 -7.46 21.38
CA ASN A 30 22.12 -7.76 19.96
C ASN A 30 23.48 -8.44 19.81
N ARG A 31 23.52 -9.58 19.10
CA ARG A 31 24.74 -10.39 18.91
C ARG A 31 24.73 -11.05 17.55
N HIS A 32 25.66 -10.63 16.70
CA HIS A 32 25.90 -11.24 15.39
C HIS A 32 27.17 -12.09 15.41
N HIS A 33 27.06 -13.33 14.95
CA HIS A 33 28.22 -14.18 14.65
C HIS A 33 28.33 -14.30 13.13
N SER A 34 29.15 -13.44 12.53
CA SER A 34 29.37 -13.43 11.09
C SER A 34 30.64 -14.20 10.70
N ALA A 35 30.54 -15.00 9.65
CA ALA A 35 31.65 -15.71 9.03
C ALA A 35 31.61 -15.45 7.52
N ARG A 36 32.74 -15.03 6.95
CA ARG A 36 32.89 -14.85 5.50
C ARG A 36 34.05 -15.68 4.99
N PHE A 37 33.79 -16.45 3.94
CA PHE A 37 34.76 -17.33 3.31
C PHE A 37 34.79 -17.05 1.81
N THR A 38 35.95 -16.62 1.31
CA THR A 38 36.19 -16.47 -0.13
C THR A 38 37.15 -17.57 -0.57
N TRP A 39 36.78 -18.32 -1.61
CA TRP A 39 37.60 -19.37 -2.19
C TRP A 39 37.79 -19.17 -3.69
N GLN A 40 39.04 -19.04 -4.09
CA GLN A 40 39.45 -19.06 -5.49
C GLN A 40 39.63 -20.51 -5.95
N ALA A 41 38.52 -21.21 -6.22
CA ALA A 41 38.48 -22.63 -6.56
C ALA A 41 39.30 -22.99 -7.82
N SER A 42 39.55 -22.03 -8.70
CA SER A 42 40.49 -22.12 -9.83
C SER A 42 40.84 -20.71 -10.31
N PRO A 43 41.83 -20.50 -11.22
CA PRO A 43 42.18 -19.17 -11.73
C PRO A 43 41.03 -18.37 -12.37
N ARG A 44 39.89 -19.01 -12.67
CA ARG A 44 38.70 -18.37 -13.22
C ARG A 44 37.40 -18.62 -12.45
N ASN A 45 37.41 -19.31 -11.31
CA ASN A 45 36.20 -19.51 -10.50
C ASN A 45 36.44 -19.01 -9.08
N ARG A 46 35.62 -18.05 -8.65
CA ARG A 46 35.61 -17.52 -7.29
C ARG A 46 34.25 -17.81 -6.65
N LEU A 47 34.28 -18.39 -5.45
CA LEU A 47 33.12 -18.58 -4.59
C LEU A 47 33.26 -17.63 -3.39
N ASN A 48 32.21 -16.92 -3.01
CA ASN A 48 32.14 -16.25 -1.71
C ASN A 48 30.90 -16.76 -0.97
N LEU A 49 31.11 -17.25 0.25
CA LEU A 49 30.09 -17.63 1.20
C LEU A 49 30.11 -16.62 2.36
N SER A 50 28.95 -16.08 2.70
CA SER A 50 28.73 -15.23 3.88
C SER A 50 27.64 -15.86 4.72
N TRP A 51 27.93 -16.12 5.98
CA TRP A 51 26.96 -16.60 6.96
C TRP A 51 26.91 -15.60 8.12
N ASP A 52 25.71 -15.22 8.53
CA ASP A 52 25.46 -14.32 9.67
C ASP A 52 24.40 -14.97 10.56
N LEU A 53 24.79 -15.42 11.75
CA LEU A 53 23.89 -15.94 12.77
C LEU A 53 23.50 -14.80 13.71
N GLN A 54 22.20 -14.50 13.79
CA GLN A 54 21.67 -13.40 14.58
C GLN A 54 21.12 -13.97 15.89
N GLN A 55 21.58 -13.42 17.02
CA GLN A 55 21.24 -13.84 18.38
C GLN A 55 20.78 -12.63 19.19
N ASP A 56 19.67 -12.07 18.75
CA ASP A 56 19.11 -10.87 19.34
C ASP A 56 18.05 -11.21 20.40
N CYS A 57 17.82 -10.26 21.30
CA CYS A 57 16.79 -10.29 22.32
C CYS A 57 16.26 -8.87 22.48
N VAL A 58 15.00 -8.66 22.12
CA VAL A 58 14.23 -7.54 22.65
C VAL A 58 13.64 -8.07 23.96
N CYS A 59 14.37 -7.88 25.04
CA CYS A 59 14.12 -8.64 26.27
C CYS A 59 12.89 -8.12 27.02
N HIS A 60 12.49 -6.86 26.80
CA HIS A 60 11.29 -6.24 27.36
C HIS A 60 10.54 -5.39 26.32
N SER A 61 9.73 -6.03 25.47
CA SER A 61 8.90 -5.36 24.45
C SER A 61 7.58 -4.85 25.03
N GLY A 62 7.35 -3.53 24.97
CA GLY A 62 6.13 -2.89 25.48
C GLY A 62 6.19 -2.41 26.93
N LEU A 63 7.39 -2.32 27.53
CA LEU A 63 7.59 -1.86 28.90
C LEU A 63 7.28 -0.36 29.05
N THR A 64 6.34 -0.03 29.95
CA THR A 64 5.84 1.33 30.21
C THR A 64 5.49 1.47 31.68
N GLY A 65 5.42 2.69 32.22
CA GLY A 65 4.97 2.91 33.62
C GLY A 65 3.52 2.51 33.92
N ALA A 66 2.80 1.90 32.96
CA ALA A 66 1.45 1.37 33.10
C ALA A 66 1.38 -0.17 32.89
N ALA A 67 2.51 -0.86 32.69
CA ALA A 67 2.58 -2.31 32.52
C ALA A 67 3.82 -2.87 33.23
N ALA A 68 3.60 -3.78 34.18
CA ALA A 68 4.71 -4.34 34.96
C ALA A 68 5.63 -5.23 34.10
N PRO A 69 6.93 -5.35 34.41
CA PRO A 69 7.91 -6.04 33.55
C PRO A 69 7.62 -7.53 33.30
N GLU A 70 7.03 -8.23 34.27
CA GLU A 70 6.56 -9.62 34.08
C GLU A 70 5.27 -9.73 33.24
N GLY A 71 4.56 -8.62 33.03
CA GLY A 71 3.35 -8.51 32.22
C GLY A 71 3.61 -8.15 30.75
N VAL A 72 4.86 -7.84 30.39
CA VAL A 72 5.28 -7.61 29.00
C VAL A 72 5.92 -8.86 28.40
N HIS A 73 6.24 -8.81 27.11
CA HIS A 73 6.75 -9.98 26.39
C HIS A 73 8.16 -9.75 25.85
N ARG A 74 8.88 -10.86 25.69
CA ARG A 74 10.23 -10.92 25.15
C ARG A 74 10.21 -11.52 23.75
N TRP A 75 10.93 -10.92 22.82
CA TRP A 75 11.22 -11.53 21.52
C TRP A 75 12.62 -12.13 21.57
N ASN A 76 12.70 -13.46 21.41
CA ASN A 76 13.96 -14.17 21.27
C ASN A 76 14.24 -14.44 19.80
N PHE A 77 15.23 -13.77 19.24
CA PHE A 77 15.73 -14.01 17.90
C PHE A 77 16.74 -15.15 18.00
N GLY A 78 16.22 -16.35 18.30
CA GLY A 78 17.00 -17.55 18.58
C GLY A 78 17.21 -18.44 17.35
N PRO A 79 18.15 -19.40 17.40
CA PRO A 79 18.42 -20.30 16.28
C PRO A 79 17.20 -21.19 15.95
N PRO A 80 16.84 -21.36 14.66
CA PRO A 80 17.53 -20.83 13.48
C PRO A 80 17.07 -19.40 13.10
N ASN A 81 17.90 -18.40 13.43
CA ASN A 81 17.81 -17.06 12.87
C ASN A 81 19.15 -16.71 12.22
N TYR A 82 19.22 -16.83 10.89
CA TYR A 82 20.47 -16.61 10.15
C TYR A 82 20.25 -16.21 8.70
N ILE A 83 21.25 -15.53 8.15
CA ILE A 83 21.40 -15.22 6.73
C ILE A 83 22.56 -16.06 6.19
N LEU A 84 22.31 -16.88 5.17
CA LEU A 84 23.35 -17.58 4.42
C LEU A 84 23.31 -17.12 2.97
N GLN A 85 24.41 -16.54 2.49
CA GLN A 85 24.57 -16.09 1.11
C GLN A 85 25.72 -16.84 0.46
N VAL A 86 25.48 -17.42 -0.71
CA VAL A 86 26.50 -18.05 -1.54
C VAL A 86 26.50 -17.36 -2.89
N THR A 87 27.66 -16.88 -3.33
CA THR A 87 27.87 -16.25 -4.63
C THR A 87 29.00 -16.94 -5.35
N TRP A 88 28.84 -17.18 -6.64
CA TRP A 88 29.85 -17.73 -7.53
C TRP A 88 30.02 -16.80 -8.71
N SER A 89 31.25 -16.53 -9.09
CA SER A 89 31.59 -15.77 -10.28
C SER A 89 32.68 -16.46 -11.11
N ARG A 90 32.49 -16.46 -12.42
CA ARG A 90 33.40 -17.08 -13.41
C ARG A 90 33.57 -16.21 -14.65
N PRO A 91 34.65 -15.43 -14.78
CA PRO A 91 35.03 -14.84 -16.07
C PRO A 91 35.32 -15.94 -17.09
N ALA A 92 34.46 -16.07 -18.10
CA ALA A 92 34.64 -16.98 -19.23
C ALA A 92 35.55 -16.38 -20.32
N THR A 93 35.50 -15.06 -20.48
CA THR A 93 36.42 -14.22 -21.27
C THR A 93 36.69 -12.91 -20.52
N SER A 94 37.52 -12.03 -21.09
CA SER A 94 37.66 -10.63 -20.65
C SER A 94 36.42 -9.75 -20.88
N ARG A 95 35.32 -10.32 -21.40
CA ARG A 95 34.08 -9.63 -21.80
C ARG A 95 32.80 -10.31 -21.32
N LEU A 96 32.91 -11.52 -20.75
CA LEU A 96 31.78 -12.34 -20.35
C LEU A 96 32.05 -12.94 -18.97
N LEU A 97 31.27 -12.49 -18.00
CA LEU A 97 31.25 -12.97 -16.63
C LEU A 97 29.97 -13.76 -16.42
N PHE A 98 30.08 -15.00 -15.94
CA PHE A 98 28.95 -15.73 -15.39
C PHE A 98 28.91 -15.52 -13.89
N GLU A 99 27.74 -15.19 -13.35
CA GLU A 99 27.50 -15.10 -11.92
C GLU A 99 26.28 -15.94 -11.55
N ALA A 100 26.31 -16.55 -10.37
CA ALA A 100 25.16 -17.19 -9.76
C ALA A 100 25.17 -16.89 -8.27
N GLY A 101 23.99 -16.70 -7.68
CA GLY A 101 23.84 -16.39 -6.27
C GLY A 101 22.61 -17.09 -5.68
N ALA A 102 22.73 -17.51 -4.43
CA ALA A 102 21.63 -18.00 -3.62
C ALA A 102 21.70 -17.33 -2.24
N THR A 103 20.57 -16.87 -1.73
CA THR A 103 20.45 -16.41 -0.34
C THR A 103 19.35 -17.22 0.33
N THR A 104 19.68 -17.84 1.46
CA THR A 104 18.74 -18.48 2.36
C THR A 104 18.65 -17.62 3.62
N LEU A 105 17.42 -17.37 4.05
CA LEU A 105 17.09 -16.53 5.18
C LEU A 105 16.10 -17.30 6.04
N ILE A 106 16.42 -17.49 7.32
CA ILE A 106 15.47 -18.01 8.29
C ILE A 106 15.34 -16.97 9.40
N PHE A 107 14.09 -16.60 9.67
CA PHE A 107 13.70 -15.70 10.73
C PHE A 107 12.64 -16.39 11.57
N ASP A 108 12.94 -16.66 12.83
CA ASP A 108 11.99 -17.12 13.82
C ASP A 108 11.89 -16.08 14.95
N TYR A 109 10.66 -15.82 15.39
CA TYR A 109 10.31 -14.75 16.33
C TYR A 109 9.37 -15.27 17.44
N PRO A 110 9.77 -16.28 18.23
CA PRO A 110 8.96 -16.77 19.34
C PRO A 110 8.76 -15.67 20.40
N THR A 111 7.54 -15.18 20.49
CA THR A 111 7.07 -14.36 21.62
C THR A 111 7.01 -15.23 22.87
N VAL A 112 7.86 -14.95 23.85
CA VAL A 112 7.86 -15.63 25.15
C VAL A 112 7.53 -14.65 26.27
N PRO A 113 6.82 -15.06 27.34
CA PRO A 113 6.74 -14.27 28.56
C PRO A 113 8.13 -13.93 29.10
N THR A 114 8.28 -12.77 29.71
CA THR A 114 9.54 -12.35 30.38
C THR A 114 9.84 -13.18 31.63
N GLU A 115 8.79 -13.67 32.31
CA GLU A 115 8.86 -14.54 33.49
C GLU A 115 7.89 -15.74 33.37
N PRO A 116 8.08 -16.85 34.11
CA PRO A 116 7.15 -17.98 34.14
C PRO A 116 5.80 -17.64 34.80
N LEU A 117 4.89 -17.02 34.05
CA LEU A 117 3.58 -16.64 34.55
C LEU A 117 2.67 -17.85 34.85
N PRO A 118 1.80 -17.78 35.88
CA PRO A 118 0.74 -18.75 36.10
C PRO A 118 -0.15 -18.94 34.86
N ARG A 119 -0.60 -20.18 34.61
CA ARG A 119 -1.49 -20.47 33.48
C ARG A 119 -2.76 -19.62 33.56
N ARG A 120 -3.03 -18.84 32.50
CA ARG A 120 -4.16 -17.89 32.28
C ARG A 120 -3.91 -16.43 32.71
N THR A 121 -2.72 -16.04 33.13
CA THR A 121 -2.38 -14.61 33.29
C THR A 121 -2.09 -13.99 31.92
N SER A 122 -2.89 -12.98 31.53
CA SER A 122 -2.78 -12.33 30.20
C SER A 122 -1.98 -11.01 30.21
N ALA A 123 -1.95 -10.32 31.35
CA ALA A 123 -1.19 -9.10 31.62
C ALA A 123 -1.25 -8.78 33.13
N ILE A 124 -0.26 -8.04 33.65
CA ILE A 124 -0.28 -7.44 35.00
C ILE A 124 -0.11 -5.93 34.83
N ALA A 125 -1.08 -5.16 35.31
CA ALA A 125 -1.09 -3.70 35.19
C ALA A 125 -1.12 -3.04 36.59
N PRO A 126 -0.20 -2.11 36.91
CA PRO A 126 -0.30 -1.30 38.11
C PRO A 126 -1.61 -0.51 38.13
N ARG A 127 -2.33 -0.59 39.25
CA ARG A 127 -3.58 0.15 39.45
C ARG A 127 -3.24 1.62 39.78
N PRO A 128 -3.75 2.62 39.03
CA PRO A 128 -3.42 4.01 39.31
C PRO A 128 -3.87 4.41 40.72
N ALA A 129 -3.07 5.28 41.36
CA ALA A 129 -3.37 5.82 42.68
C ALA A 129 -4.74 6.53 42.68
N ARG A 130 -5.46 6.44 43.80
CA ARG A 130 -6.90 6.76 43.90
C ARG A 130 -7.19 8.21 43.49
N GLY A 131 -7.99 8.39 42.43
CA GLY A 131 -8.35 9.73 41.93
C GLY A 131 -9.57 9.80 41.01
N ALA A 132 -10.47 8.81 41.01
CA ALA A 132 -11.73 8.89 40.26
C ALA A 132 -12.83 8.06 40.94
N THR A 133 -13.94 8.70 41.31
CA THR A 133 -15.14 8.04 41.85
C THR A 133 -15.95 7.39 40.73
N ALA A 134 -16.11 6.07 40.78
CA ALA A 134 -17.08 5.34 39.97
C ALA A 134 -18.11 4.67 40.88
N THR A 135 -19.39 4.95 40.62
CA THR A 135 -20.54 4.50 41.40
C THR A 135 -20.76 2.98 41.32
N ARG A 136 -21.10 2.36 42.45
CA ARG A 136 -21.54 0.96 42.51
C ARG A 136 -22.99 0.82 42.01
N SER A 137 -23.23 -0.23 41.21
CA SER A 137 -24.54 -0.91 41.11
C SER A 137 -24.32 -2.44 41.08
N PRO A 138 -25.26 -3.25 41.59
CA PRO A 138 -24.97 -4.64 41.99
C PRO A 138 -25.12 -5.66 40.85
N ILE A 139 -24.28 -6.70 40.89
CA ILE A 139 -24.41 -7.90 40.06
C ILE A 139 -25.37 -8.88 40.74
N SER A 140 -26.34 -9.40 40.00
CA SER A 140 -27.18 -10.54 40.40
C SER A 140 -27.17 -11.62 39.31
N GLY A 141 -27.52 -12.86 39.68
CA GLY A 141 -27.86 -13.92 38.72
C GLY A 141 -26.70 -14.79 38.24
N SER A 142 -26.34 -15.81 39.02
CA SER A 142 -25.52 -16.93 38.55
C SER A 142 -26.34 -17.93 37.72
N ARG A 143 -25.78 -18.46 36.62
CA ARG A 143 -26.22 -19.73 36.00
C ARG A 143 -25.08 -20.36 35.18
N ARG A 144 -24.84 -21.67 35.39
CA ARG A 144 -23.78 -22.45 34.73
C ARG A 144 -24.20 -22.91 33.33
N PRO A 145 -23.30 -22.91 32.33
CA PRO A 145 -23.49 -23.68 31.09
C PRO A 145 -23.18 -25.18 31.31
N ARG A 146 -23.97 -26.06 30.67
CA ARG A 146 -23.67 -27.50 30.54
C ARG A 146 -22.53 -27.72 29.54
N ARG A 147 -21.75 -28.78 29.73
CA ARG A 147 -20.82 -29.29 28.72
C ARG A 147 -21.59 -29.95 27.57
N SER A 148 -21.20 -29.68 26.34
CA SER A 148 -21.35 -30.59 25.20
C SER A 148 -20.02 -30.62 24.43
N SER A 149 -19.60 -31.82 24.03
CA SER A 149 -18.33 -32.07 23.34
C SER A 149 -18.59 -32.43 21.89
N ALA A 150 -18.09 -31.62 20.96
CA ALA A 150 -18.07 -31.94 19.53
C ALA A 150 -16.62 -32.16 19.09
N VAL A 151 -16.30 -33.39 18.67
CA VAL A 151 -14.98 -33.78 18.19
C VAL A 151 -14.91 -33.54 16.68
N TRP A 152 -14.02 -32.66 16.24
CA TRP A 152 -13.69 -32.51 14.83
C TRP A 152 -12.48 -33.39 14.48
N ARG A 153 -12.64 -34.28 13.49
CA ARG A 153 -11.54 -35.08 12.93
C ARG A 153 -10.90 -34.31 11.78
N ASN A 154 -9.59 -34.14 11.82
CA ASN A 154 -8.83 -33.68 10.67
C ASN A 154 -8.59 -34.83 9.69
N SER A 155 -8.85 -34.59 8.41
CA SER A 155 -8.51 -35.48 7.30
C SER A 155 -7.37 -34.84 6.50
N ALA A 156 -6.18 -35.46 6.51
CA ALA A 156 -5.05 -35.02 5.70
C ALA A 156 -4.98 -35.80 4.37
N PRO A 157 -4.77 -35.14 3.22
CA PRO A 157 -4.57 -35.84 1.94
C PRO A 157 -3.16 -36.42 1.84
N ARG A 158 -3.05 -37.65 1.33
CA ARG A 158 -1.78 -38.29 0.98
C ARG A 158 -1.22 -37.67 -0.30
N TRP A 159 0.10 -37.49 -0.36
CA TRP A 159 0.85 -37.29 -1.60
C TRP A 159 1.30 -38.65 -2.15
N SER A 160 1.16 -38.85 -3.45
CA SER A 160 1.75 -39.95 -4.21
C SER A 160 2.79 -39.40 -5.18
N SER A 161 4.00 -39.94 -5.11
CA SER A 161 5.11 -39.60 -6.00
C SER A 161 5.02 -40.38 -7.32
N GLU A 162 5.14 -39.70 -8.44
CA GLU A 162 5.33 -40.33 -9.75
C GLU A 162 6.60 -39.75 -10.40
N VAL A 163 7.45 -40.64 -10.92
CA VAL A 163 8.79 -40.32 -11.43
C VAL A 163 8.77 -40.46 -12.94
N MET A 164 9.22 -39.43 -13.69
CA MET A 164 9.46 -39.54 -15.13
C MET A 164 10.95 -39.44 -15.47
N ASP A 165 11.39 -40.41 -16.28
CA ASP A 165 12.73 -40.57 -16.83
C ASP A 165 13.05 -39.47 -17.86
N THR A 166 14.29 -39.01 -17.91
CA THR A 166 14.79 -38.07 -18.93
C THR A 166 16.12 -38.55 -19.51
N ARG A 167 16.09 -39.00 -20.76
CA ARG A 167 17.29 -39.37 -21.51
C ARG A 167 17.91 -38.16 -22.19
N SER A 168 19.24 -38.06 -22.09
CA SER A 168 20.03 -36.96 -22.65
C SER A 168 20.19 -37.02 -24.17
N ARG A 169 20.35 -35.85 -24.79
CA ARG A 169 21.05 -35.68 -26.07
C ARG A 169 22.10 -34.58 -25.93
N ARG A 170 23.30 -34.85 -26.43
CA ARG A 170 24.43 -33.91 -26.48
C ARG A 170 24.23 -32.88 -27.59
N SER A 171 24.84 -31.72 -27.44
CA SER A 171 25.17 -30.80 -28.53
C SER A 171 26.67 -30.48 -28.47
N ASP A 172 27.33 -30.53 -29.63
CA ASP A 172 28.75 -30.18 -29.77
C ASP A 172 28.95 -28.67 -29.98
N GLU A 173 30.20 -28.24 -29.75
CA GLU A 173 30.61 -26.84 -29.68
C GLU A 173 30.75 -26.16 -31.06
N MET A 174 30.65 -24.83 -31.08
CA MET A 174 31.27 -24.01 -32.13
C MET A 174 32.05 -22.83 -31.54
N ASN A 175 33.05 -22.38 -32.29
CA ASN A 175 34.31 -21.88 -31.74
C ASN A 175 34.45 -20.34 -31.80
N ARG A 176 35.35 -19.80 -30.96
CA ARG A 176 35.68 -18.37 -30.89
C ARG A 176 36.51 -17.90 -32.07
N ARG A 177 36.04 -16.87 -32.78
CA ARG A 177 36.82 -15.74 -33.30
C ARG A 177 35.87 -14.55 -33.45
N GLU A 178 36.41 -13.33 -33.34
CA GLU A 178 35.67 -12.06 -33.13
C GLU A 178 35.11 -11.93 -31.69
N ALA A 179 35.35 -10.86 -30.91
CA ALA A 179 36.18 -9.68 -31.13
C ALA A 179 36.72 -9.06 -29.80
N ILE A 180 37.64 -8.09 -29.93
CA ILE A 180 38.33 -7.26 -28.90
C ILE A 180 38.46 -5.83 -29.47
N GLY A 181 38.50 -4.70 -28.75
CA GLY A 181 38.33 -4.38 -27.32
C GLY A 181 37.32 -3.22 -27.16
N LEU A 182 37.25 -2.41 -26.09
CA LEU A 182 37.99 -2.33 -24.80
C LEU A 182 36.96 -2.14 -23.66
N LEU A 183 37.37 -2.31 -22.39
CA LEU A 183 36.75 -1.63 -21.25
C LEU A 183 37.86 -1.18 -20.29
N GLY A 184 37.75 0.06 -19.81
CA GLY A 184 38.55 0.60 -18.71
C GLY A 184 37.66 0.90 -17.49
N ALA A 185 38.31 1.10 -16.34
CA ALA A 185 37.76 1.62 -15.09
C ALA A 185 36.57 0.85 -14.46
N GLY A 186 36.85 0.06 -13.43
CA GLY A 186 35.83 -0.59 -12.61
C GLY A 186 36.36 -1.14 -11.28
N ALA A 187 36.79 -0.27 -10.37
CA ALA A 187 37.01 -0.62 -8.95
C ALA A 187 37.10 0.65 -8.09
N GLY A 188 36.24 0.77 -7.08
CA GLY A 188 36.41 1.76 -6.01
C GLY A 188 35.14 2.46 -5.55
N LEU A 189 34.38 1.81 -4.67
CA LEU A 189 33.90 2.41 -3.41
C LEU A 189 33.18 1.35 -2.58
N GLY A 190 33.70 1.10 -1.39
CA GLY A 190 33.06 0.28 -0.37
C GLY A 190 33.30 0.89 1.00
N LEU A 191 32.26 0.82 1.84
CA LEU A 191 32.23 1.14 3.27
C LEU A 191 32.40 2.62 3.67
N LEU A 192 31.33 3.16 4.28
CA LEU A 192 31.35 3.64 5.67
C LEU A 192 29.92 3.90 6.16
N SER A 193 29.48 3.19 7.20
CA SER A 193 28.31 3.61 8.01
C SER A 193 28.27 2.92 9.38
N SER A 194 28.74 3.60 10.42
CA SER A 194 28.32 3.38 11.81
C SER A 194 28.60 4.63 12.64
N SER A 195 27.70 4.93 13.58
CA SER A 195 27.62 6.11 14.46
C SER A 195 27.46 7.49 13.78
N LEU A 196 26.21 7.97 13.73
CA LEU A 196 25.78 9.18 14.46
C LEU A 196 24.24 9.27 14.45
N ALA A 197 23.65 9.27 15.64
CA ALA A 197 22.30 9.78 15.85
C ALA A 197 22.41 11.21 16.40
N SER A 198 21.34 12.00 16.20
CA SER A 198 21.23 13.46 16.46
C SER A 198 21.93 14.37 15.42
N ALA A 199 21.21 15.44 15.06
CA ALA A 199 21.53 16.50 14.09
C ALA A 199 21.74 16.08 12.61
N GLY A 200 20.87 16.56 11.72
CA GLY A 200 21.34 17.01 10.40
C GLY A 200 20.95 16.25 9.12
N ASN A 201 19.98 15.32 9.10
CA ASN A 201 19.49 14.76 7.82
C ASN A 201 18.49 15.70 7.11
N ALA A 202 18.99 16.88 6.74
CA ALA A 202 18.32 17.85 5.87
C ALA A 202 19.23 18.25 4.68
N ALA A 203 20.09 17.33 4.21
CA ALA A 203 20.95 17.56 3.04
C ALA A 203 21.48 16.25 2.41
N MET A 204 20.64 15.49 1.70
CA MET A 204 21.10 14.61 0.59
C MET A 204 19.97 14.23 -0.38
N TRP A 205 19.12 15.21 -0.71
CA TRP A 205 18.22 15.17 -1.87
C TRP A 205 18.54 16.32 -2.82
N GLN A 206 19.79 16.40 -3.29
CA GLN A 206 19.99 16.92 -4.63
C GLN A 206 19.61 15.78 -5.57
N ALA A 207 18.40 15.86 -6.13
CA ALA A 207 18.07 15.07 -7.28
C ALA A 207 19.15 15.36 -8.34
N ALA A 208 19.91 14.35 -8.71
CA ALA A 208 20.46 14.32 -10.05
C ALA A 208 19.23 14.31 -10.96
N ALA A 209 18.85 15.48 -11.45
CA ALA A 209 17.72 15.63 -12.35
C ALA A 209 18.13 14.97 -13.66
N SER A 210 17.88 13.66 -13.78
CA SER A 210 17.81 12.99 -15.07
C SER A 210 16.94 13.88 -15.96
N PRO A 211 17.41 14.27 -17.16
CA PRO A 211 16.83 15.36 -17.92
C PRO A 211 15.34 15.08 -18.10
N ALA A 212 14.52 15.90 -17.45
CA ALA A 212 13.08 15.69 -17.41
C ALA A 212 12.59 15.55 -18.85
N ARG A 213 11.88 14.45 -19.14
CA ARG A 213 11.21 14.34 -20.43
C ARG A 213 10.32 15.58 -20.57
N ASN A 214 10.41 16.27 -21.71
CA ASN A 214 9.60 17.45 -21.97
C ASN A 214 8.12 17.03 -22.10
N VAL A 215 7.44 16.94 -20.96
CA VAL A 215 5.99 16.71 -20.91
C VAL A 215 5.32 17.98 -21.40
N THR A 216 4.63 17.88 -22.54
CA THR A 216 3.90 19.00 -23.13
C THR A 216 2.41 18.90 -22.80
N PHE A 217 1.82 20.02 -22.40
CA PHE A 217 0.38 20.12 -22.15
C PHE A 217 -0.30 20.98 -23.22
N ALA A 218 -1.60 20.78 -23.43
CA ALA A 218 -2.39 21.63 -24.30
C ALA A 218 -2.41 23.09 -23.79
N LYS A 219 -2.41 24.08 -24.69
CA LYS A 219 -2.44 25.49 -24.31
C LYS A 219 -3.68 25.81 -23.48
N GLY A 220 -3.48 26.30 -22.25
CA GLY A 220 -4.56 26.56 -21.30
C GLY A 220 -5.06 25.34 -20.53
N ALA A 221 -4.32 24.23 -20.54
CA ALA A 221 -4.55 23.11 -19.63
C ALA A 221 -4.28 23.53 -18.17
N ILE A 222 -5.08 22.99 -17.25
CA ILE A 222 -4.96 23.18 -15.81
C ILE A 222 -5.01 21.83 -15.10
N VAL A 223 -4.54 21.79 -13.85
CA VAL A 223 -5.01 20.83 -12.84
C VAL A 223 -5.87 21.60 -11.84
N ARG A 224 -7.12 21.17 -11.67
CA ARG A 224 -8.08 21.85 -10.78
C ARG A 224 -8.02 21.26 -9.37
N THR A 225 -7.57 22.06 -8.41
CA THR A 225 -7.60 21.71 -6.98
C THR A 225 -8.79 22.37 -6.27
N ILE A 226 -9.15 21.87 -5.09
CA ILE A 226 -10.24 22.41 -4.27
C ILE A 226 -10.03 23.89 -3.92
N LEU A 227 -8.78 24.37 -3.80
CA LEU A 227 -8.45 25.76 -3.49
C LEU A 227 -8.25 26.64 -4.73
N LYS A 228 -7.56 26.14 -5.77
CA LYS A 228 -7.23 26.92 -6.98
C LYS A 228 -6.96 26.05 -8.22
N ASP A 229 -7.07 26.65 -9.40
CA ASP A 229 -6.59 26.04 -10.63
C ASP A 229 -5.06 26.24 -10.73
N LEU A 230 -4.33 25.21 -11.13
CA LEU A 230 -2.87 25.19 -11.27
C LEU A 230 -2.48 25.00 -12.73
N SER A 231 -1.33 25.54 -13.14
CA SER A 231 -0.62 24.99 -14.31
C SER A 231 -0.21 23.54 -13.99
N PRO A 232 -0.30 22.58 -14.92
CA PRO A 232 0.23 21.22 -14.73
C PRO A 232 1.72 21.20 -14.32
N ASP A 233 2.49 22.24 -14.66
CA ASP A 233 3.90 22.39 -14.27
C ASP A 233 4.10 22.73 -12.79
N ALA A 234 3.09 23.28 -12.11
CA ALA A 234 3.15 23.54 -10.67
C ALA A 234 3.25 22.25 -9.84
N LEU A 235 2.94 21.09 -10.42
CA LEU A 235 3.07 19.77 -9.81
C LEU A 235 4.36 19.03 -10.21
N ALA A 236 5.21 19.62 -11.07
CA ALA A 236 6.38 18.93 -11.63
C ALA A 236 7.43 18.49 -10.59
N SER A 237 7.49 19.16 -9.44
CA SER A 237 8.52 18.95 -8.41
C SER A 237 8.15 17.93 -7.33
N GLY A 238 6.99 17.28 -7.41
CA GLY A 238 6.56 16.34 -6.37
C GLY A 238 5.57 15.27 -6.85
N VAL A 239 5.40 14.26 -6.01
CA VAL A 239 4.59 13.09 -6.35
C VAL A 239 3.11 13.42 -6.22
N THR A 240 2.33 12.93 -7.20
CA THR A 240 0.86 13.04 -7.19
C THR A 240 0.24 11.66 -7.02
N LEU A 241 -0.57 11.51 -5.97
CA LEU A 241 -1.38 10.31 -5.72
C LEU A 241 -2.74 10.50 -6.39
N PHE A 242 -3.08 9.63 -7.36
CA PHE A 242 -4.25 9.84 -8.22
C PHE A 242 -5.56 9.26 -7.65
N HIS A 243 -5.50 8.48 -6.57
CA HIS A 243 -6.67 7.86 -5.94
C HIS A 243 -6.42 7.56 -4.44
N GLU A 244 -6.91 8.43 -3.57
CA GLU A 244 -6.92 8.25 -2.10
C GLU A 244 -8.27 8.70 -1.51
N HIS A 245 -8.47 8.51 -0.20
CA HIS A 245 -9.64 9.03 0.52
C HIS A 245 -9.25 9.81 1.77
N LEU A 246 -9.70 11.06 1.85
CA LEU A 246 -9.36 12.03 2.89
C LEU A 246 -10.54 12.36 3.82
N SER A 247 -11.77 12.10 3.38
CA SER A 247 -12.99 12.42 4.16
C SER A 247 -14.15 11.42 3.95
N ILE A 248 -13.86 10.19 3.53
CA ILE A 248 -14.89 9.17 3.30
C ILE A 248 -15.58 8.74 4.62
N GLU A 249 -16.89 8.58 4.60
CA GLU A 249 -17.71 8.05 5.69
C GLU A 249 -18.85 7.23 5.08
N LEU A 250 -18.52 6.02 4.59
CA LEU A 250 -19.47 5.16 3.88
C LEU A 250 -20.68 4.82 4.77
N PRO A 251 -21.91 4.93 4.25
CA PRO A 251 -23.08 4.46 4.97
C PRO A 251 -23.00 2.95 5.19
N PRO A 252 -23.55 2.43 6.30
CA PRO A 252 -23.57 1.00 6.56
C PRO A 252 -24.32 0.25 5.45
N VAL A 253 -23.75 -0.86 4.99
CA VAL A 253 -24.41 -1.78 4.05
C VAL A 253 -25.74 -2.24 4.68
N GLN A 254 -26.79 -2.32 3.85
CA GLN A 254 -28.21 -2.24 4.23
C GLN A 254 -28.66 -3.02 5.49
N PRO A 255 -29.73 -2.57 6.20
CA PRO A 255 -30.19 -3.16 7.47
C PRO A 255 -30.70 -4.61 7.43
N THR A 256 -30.79 -5.23 6.25
CA THR A 256 -31.38 -6.56 6.05
C THR A 256 -30.51 -7.69 6.61
N GLN A 257 -29.21 -7.45 6.81
CA GLN A 257 -28.41 -8.25 7.75
C GLN A 257 -28.48 -7.59 9.12
N GLN A 258 -29.33 -8.12 10.01
CA GLN A 258 -29.29 -7.78 11.43
C GLN A 258 -27.86 -7.99 11.94
N ARG A 259 -27.16 -6.90 12.26
CA ARG A 259 -25.82 -6.96 12.83
C ARG A 259 -25.88 -7.86 14.08
N PRO A 260 -25.03 -8.90 14.19
CA PRO A 260 -25.08 -9.83 15.31
C PRO A 260 -25.06 -9.05 16.64
N ALA A 261 -25.89 -9.44 17.61
CA ALA A 261 -26.05 -8.71 18.87
C ALA A 261 -24.73 -8.51 19.66
N ASN A 262 -23.70 -9.33 19.35
CA ASN A 262 -22.37 -9.30 19.97
C ASN A 262 -21.30 -8.62 19.08
N ALA A 263 -21.65 -8.07 17.92
CA ALA A 263 -20.69 -7.41 17.05
C ALA A 263 -20.21 -6.08 17.67
N PRO A 264 -18.90 -5.77 17.67
CA PRO A 264 -18.37 -4.51 18.19
C PRO A 264 -19.09 -3.29 17.63
N ALA A 265 -19.14 -2.19 18.39
CA ALA A 265 -19.69 -0.92 17.94
C ALA A 265 -19.06 -0.52 16.58
N PRO A 266 -19.81 0.14 15.67
CA PRO A 266 -19.23 0.60 14.42
C PRO A 266 -18.09 1.54 14.76
N GLN A 267 -16.88 1.22 14.31
CA GLN A 267 -15.76 2.13 14.47
C GLN A 267 -15.99 3.31 13.53
N THR A 268 -15.97 4.52 14.07
CA THR A 268 -15.91 5.74 13.26
C THR A 268 -14.70 5.64 12.34
N PRO A 269 -14.86 5.81 11.01
CA PRO A 269 -13.71 5.74 10.10
C PRO A 269 -12.74 6.88 10.41
N ALA A 270 -11.45 6.63 10.28
CA ALA A 270 -10.42 7.61 10.65
C ALA A 270 -10.51 8.90 9.82
N THR A 271 -10.98 8.82 8.59
CA THR A 271 -11.34 9.95 7.72
C THR A 271 -12.49 10.83 8.23
N ALA A 272 -13.17 10.45 9.31
CA ALA A 272 -14.08 11.34 10.02
C ALA A 272 -13.37 12.32 10.96
N ASP A 273 -12.10 12.09 11.32
CA ASP A 273 -11.26 13.01 12.08
C ASP A 273 -10.32 13.79 11.15
N VAL A 274 -10.71 15.02 10.82
CA VAL A 274 -9.90 15.91 9.95
C VAL A 274 -8.51 16.20 10.50
N ASN A 275 -8.32 16.21 11.83
CA ASN A 275 -7.01 16.51 12.43
C ASN A 275 -6.04 15.34 12.25
N LEU A 276 -6.53 14.11 12.40
CA LEU A 276 -5.76 12.91 12.10
C LEU A 276 -5.29 12.92 10.64
N ILE A 277 -6.20 13.18 9.69
CA ILE A 277 -5.86 13.23 8.26
C ILE A 277 -4.91 14.39 7.93
N ILE A 278 -5.03 15.56 8.58
CA ILE A 278 -4.06 16.65 8.49
C ILE A 278 -2.65 16.17 8.89
N GLU A 279 -2.52 15.42 9.99
CA GLU A 279 -1.23 14.89 10.43
C GLU A 279 -0.70 13.74 9.54
N GLU A 280 -1.57 12.94 8.91
CA GLU A 280 -1.15 11.99 7.86
C GLU A 280 -0.59 12.71 6.64
N VAL A 281 -1.30 13.71 6.13
CA VAL A 281 -0.93 14.44 4.92
C VAL A 281 0.33 15.30 5.16
N LYS A 282 0.54 15.83 6.37
CA LYS A 282 1.83 16.46 6.77
C LYS A 282 3.01 15.51 6.75
N VAL A 283 2.82 14.23 7.08
CA VAL A 283 3.90 13.23 6.97
C VAL A 283 4.14 12.89 5.49
N ALA A 284 3.09 12.67 4.71
CA ALA A 284 3.21 12.45 3.27
C ALA A 284 3.88 13.63 2.53
N ALA A 285 3.65 14.87 2.97
CA ALA A 285 4.35 16.05 2.45
C ALA A 285 5.88 15.98 2.68
N LYS A 286 6.32 15.47 3.84
CA LYS A 286 7.76 15.24 4.12
C LYS A 286 8.35 14.13 3.26
N ASP A 287 7.53 13.13 2.92
CA ASP A 287 7.89 12.10 1.93
C ASP A 287 7.90 12.65 0.48
N GLY A 288 7.50 13.90 0.26
CA GLY A 288 7.49 14.57 -1.05
C GLY A 288 6.25 14.27 -1.91
N ILE A 289 5.11 13.95 -1.27
CA ILE A 289 3.79 14.01 -1.90
C ILE A 289 3.35 15.48 -1.94
N THR A 290 3.04 16.01 -3.13
CA THR A 290 2.61 17.40 -3.31
C THR A 290 1.18 17.53 -3.79
N CYS A 291 0.58 16.45 -4.32
CA CYS A 291 -0.82 16.42 -4.70
C CYS A 291 -1.48 15.08 -4.37
N ILE A 292 -2.74 15.13 -3.92
CA ILE A 292 -3.59 13.98 -3.61
C ILE A 292 -4.96 14.20 -4.24
N VAL A 293 -5.47 13.20 -4.95
CA VAL A 293 -6.84 13.16 -5.45
C VAL A 293 -7.71 12.42 -4.44
N ASP A 294 -8.74 13.08 -3.92
CA ASP A 294 -9.77 12.45 -3.10
C ASP A 294 -10.87 11.87 -4.01
N GLY A 295 -11.05 10.55 -3.96
CA GLY A 295 -12.09 9.83 -4.72
C GLY A 295 -13.46 9.78 -4.04
N GLY A 296 -13.69 10.62 -3.02
CA GLY A 296 -14.90 10.59 -2.22
C GLY A 296 -16.05 11.42 -2.82
N HIS A 297 -17.25 10.85 -2.75
CA HIS A 297 -18.50 11.47 -3.21
C HIS A 297 -19.45 11.83 -2.07
N ALA A 298 -20.50 12.59 -2.38
CA ALA A 298 -21.56 12.92 -1.42
C ALA A 298 -22.28 11.65 -0.89
N ASP A 299 -22.52 10.65 -1.74
CA ASP A 299 -23.09 9.35 -1.37
C ASP A 299 -22.12 8.46 -0.55
N MET A 300 -20.85 8.85 -0.48
CA MET A 300 -19.82 8.24 0.38
C MET A 300 -19.53 9.08 1.64
N GLY A 301 -20.38 10.07 1.97
CA GLY A 301 -20.23 10.93 3.15
C GLY A 301 -19.16 12.03 3.05
N ARG A 302 -18.55 12.24 1.88
CA ARG A 302 -17.37 13.12 1.71
C ARG A 302 -17.67 14.60 1.97
N ARG A 303 -16.94 15.20 2.92
CA ARG A 303 -17.05 16.61 3.30
C ARG A 303 -16.02 17.48 2.56
N LEU A 304 -16.47 18.36 1.66
CA LEU A 304 -15.57 19.31 0.95
C LEU A 304 -14.83 20.27 1.90
N GLU A 305 -15.47 20.66 3.00
CA GLU A 305 -14.83 21.51 4.01
C GLU A 305 -13.63 20.84 4.70
N TYR A 306 -13.63 19.51 4.83
CA TYR A 306 -12.47 18.78 5.33
C TYR A 306 -11.32 18.81 4.30
N LEU A 307 -11.61 18.62 3.01
CA LEU A 307 -10.61 18.74 1.95
C LEU A 307 -9.97 20.14 1.90
N LYS A 308 -10.76 21.19 2.10
CA LYS A 308 -10.27 22.58 2.22
C LYS A 308 -9.40 22.76 3.47
N GLN A 309 -9.80 22.23 4.63
CA GLN A 309 -9.01 22.30 5.86
C GLN A 309 -7.67 21.59 5.70
N ILE A 310 -7.66 20.37 5.14
CA ILE A 310 -6.44 19.60 4.85
C ILE A 310 -5.53 20.37 3.88
N ALA A 311 -6.05 20.88 2.77
CA ALA A 311 -5.26 21.63 1.79
C ALA A 311 -4.61 22.88 2.42
N ASN A 312 -5.36 23.64 3.23
CA ASN A 312 -4.86 24.85 3.89
C ASN A 312 -3.84 24.52 5.01
N ALA A 313 -4.07 23.48 5.80
CA ALA A 313 -3.24 23.14 6.96
C ALA A 313 -1.94 22.39 6.62
N THR A 314 -1.84 21.82 5.41
CA THR A 314 -0.70 21.00 4.99
C THR A 314 0.08 21.59 3.81
N GLY A 315 -0.54 22.45 3.00
CA GLY A 315 0.04 22.95 1.74
C GLY A 315 0.00 21.94 0.59
N VAL A 316 -0.40 20.69 0.83
CA VAL A 316 -0.59 19.66 -0.21
C VAL A 316 -1.80 20.02 -1.07
N HIS A 317 -1.65 19.90 -2.38
CA HIS A 317 -2.72 20.18 -3.33
C HIS A 317 -3.76 19.05 -3.34
N ILE A 318 -4.99 19.35 -2.91
CA ILE A 318 -6.08 18.39 -2.91
C ILE A 318 -6.96 18.58 -4.13
N VAL A 319 -7.07 17.56 -4.98
CA VAL A 319 -8.06 17.48 -6.06
C VAL A 319 -9.29 16.80 -5.51
N ALA A 320 -10.43 17.50 -5.49
CA ALA A 320 -11.70 16.92 -5.11
C ALA A 320 -12.38 16.29 -6.33
N SER A 321 -13.07 15.17 -6.13
CA SER A 321 -13.79 14.48 -7.20
C SER A 321 -15.30 14.57 -7.04
N GLY A 322 -16.01 14.38 -8.16
CA GLY A 322 -17.46 14.23 -8.23
C GLY A 322 -17.85 12.96 -8.97
N GLY A 323 -19.14 12.60 -8.93
CA GLY A 323 -19.62 11.32 -9.42
C GLY A 323 -20.47 10.61 -8.37
N TYR A 324 -20.59 9.30 -8.54
CA TYR A 324 -21.29 8.40 -7.62
C TYR A 324 -20.51 7.10 -7.52
N TYR A 325 -20.62 6.44 -6.37
CA TYR A 325 -19.87 5.22 -6.11
C TYR A 325 -20.54 3.97 -6.70
N MET A 326 -21.19 3.13 -5.89
CA MET A 326 -21.87 1.90 -6.32
C MET A 326 -23.37 2.01 -6.09
N GLU A 327 -24.19 1.18 -6.77
CA GLU A 327 -25.65 1.26 -6.66
C GLU A 327 -26.19 1.26 -5.21
N ARG A 328 -25.51 0.55 -4.30
CA ARG A 328 -25.87 0.49 -2.88
C ARG A 328 -25.82 1.85 -2.14
N THR A 329 -25.08 2.83 -2.65
CA THR A 329 -24.98 4.19 -2.07
C THR A 329 -25.78 5.23 -2.86
N TYR A 330 -26.23 4.91 -4.07
CA TYR A 330 -26.87 5.86 -4.98
C TYR A 330 -28.11 6.55 -4.37
N PRO A 331 -28.23 7.88 -4.50
CA PRO A 331 -29.45 8.60 -4.18
C PRO A 331 -30.66 8.05 -4.97
N PRO A 332 -31.84 7.84 -4.35
CA PRO A 332 -32.99 7.20 -5.00
C PRO A 332 -33.46 7.89 -6.29
N GLU A 333 -33.29 9.20 -6.41
CA GLU A 333 -33.61 9.97 -7.61
C GLU A 333 -32.80 9.57 -8.85
N LEU A 334 -31.65 8.91 -8.68
CA LEU A 334 -30.90 8.37 -9.81
C LEU A 334 -31.68 7.27 -10.56
N GLN A 335 -32.68 6.63 -9.95
CA GLN A 335 -33.54 5.68 -10.66
C GLN A 335 -34.37 6.37 -11.75
N THR A 336 -34.98 7.52 -11.44
CA THR A 336 -35.94 8.21 -12.31
C THR A 336 -35.34 9.29 -13.21
N ARG A 337 -34.19 9.89 -12.83
CA ARG A 337 -33.49 10.87 -13.69
C ARG A 337 -32.95 10.22 -14.97
N SER A 338 -32.97 10.99 -16.06
CA SER A 338 -32.32 10.61 -17.31
C SER A 338 -30.79 10.76 -17.22
N GLU A 339 -30.06 10.08 -18.08
CA GLU A 339 -28.59 10.23 -18.17
C GLU A 339 -28.16 11.67 -18.41
N ASP A 340 -28.92 12.40 -19.23
CA ASP A 340 -28.58 13.77 -19.58
C ASP A 340 -28.81 14.73 -18.42
N GLN A 341 -29.86 14.51 -17.60
CA GLN A 341 -30.07 15.25 -16.35
C GLN A 341 -28.94 15.00 -15.35
N ILE A 342 -28.59 13.73 -15.12
CA ILE A 342 -27.49 13.33 -14.22
C ILE A 342 -26.17 13.96 -14.70
N ALA A 343 -25.92 13.95 -16.01
CA ALA A 343 -24.73 14.55 -16.61
C ALA A 343 -24.68 16.08 -16.51
N ASP A 344 -25.83 16.78 -16.52
CA ASP A 344 -25.91 18.23 -16.35
C ASP A 344 -25.68 18.62 -14.89
N ASP A 345 -26.26 17.86 -13.96
CA ASP A 345 -26.01 18.02 -12.53
C ASP A 345 -24.52 17.83 -12.20
N LEU A 346 -23.90 16.75 -12.67
CA LEU A 346 -22.47 16.48 -12.47
C LEU A 346 -21.57 17.56 -13.08
N ALA A 347 -21.88 18.06 -14.28
CA ALA A 347 -21.11 19.13 -14.92
C ALA A 347 -21.26 20.48 -14.19
N ARG A 348 -22.49 20.81 -13.73
CA ARG A 348 -22.80 22.00 -12.93
C ARG A 348 -22.10 21.96 -11.57
N GLU A 349 -22.15 20.82 -10.88
CA GLU A 349 -21.47 20.61 -9.60
C GLU A 349 -19.95 20.65 -9.74
N ALA A 350 -19.38 20.10 -10.81
CA ALA A 350 -17.94 20.19 -11.05
C ALA A 350 -17.45 21.63 -11.21
N GLY A 351 -18.28 22.52 -11.76
CA GLY A 351 -18.05 23.97 -11.75
C GLY A 351 -18.15 24.56 -10.34
N ALA A 352 -19.28 24.35 -9.66
CA ALA A 352 -19.60 24.96 -8.37
C ALA A 352 -18.66 24.51 -7.22
N ASN A 353 -18.38 23.21 -7.15
CA ASN A 353 -17.59 22.57 -6.09
C ASN A 353 -16.11 22.39 -6.47
N ARG A 354 -15.71 22.88 -7.66
CA ARG A 354 -14.34 22.83 -8.18
C ARG A 354 -13.77 21.41 -8.29
N TYR A 355 -14.56 20.46 -8.79
CA TYR A 355 -14.06 19.11 -9.03
C TYR A 355 -12.99 19.10 -10.13
N GLY A 356 -11.90 18.37 -9.91
CA GLY A 356 -10.81 18.20 -10.88
C GLY A 356 -10.74 16.81 -11.52
N ALA A 357 -11.54 15.87 -11.03
CA ALA A 357 -11.76 14.54 -11.61
C ALA A 357 -13.22 14.10 -11.39
N PHE A 358 -13.67 13.13 -12.18
CA PHE A 358 -14.84 12.31 -11.86
C PHE A 358 -14.38 10.93 -11.37
N GLY A 359 -14.60 10.58 -10.11
CA GLY A 359 -14.16 9.30 -9.57
C GLY A 359 -14.15 9.21 -8.03
N GLU A 360 -14.16 8.00 -7.45
CA GLU A 360 -14.13 6.69 -8.12
C GLU A 360 -15.52 6.22 -8.62
N ILE A 361 -15.74 6.22 -9.94
CA ILE A 361 -17.04 5.83 -10.52
C ILE A 361 -17.20 4.32 -10.45
N GLY A 362 -18.19 3.82 -9.72
CA GLY A 362 -18.15 2.43 -9.24
C GLY A 362 -19.20 1.45 -9.73
N GLU A 363 -18.75 0.20 -9.73
CA GLU A 363 -19.47 -1.00 -10.13
C GLU A 363 -19.49 -1.96 -8.93
N SER A 364 -20.67 -2.51 -8.63
CA SER A 364 -20.86 -3.42 -7.50
C SER A 364 -20.13 -4.75 -7.66
N PRO A 365 -19.52 -5.30 -6.60
CA PRO A 365 -18.81 -6.56 -6.68
C PRO A 365 -19.75 -7.77 -6.73
N ASN A 366 -19.26 -8.86 -7.32
CA ASN A 366 -19.91 -10.19 -7.39
C ASN A 366 -21.18 -10.27 -8.25
N ALA A 367 -21.43 -9.26 -9.08
CA ALA A 367 -22.45 -9.26 -10.12
C ALA A 367 -21.86 -8.65 -11.41
N ALA A 368 -22.59 -8.73 -12.51
CA ALA A 368 -22.31 -7.87 -13.65
C ALA A 368 -22.87 -6.46 -13.36
N MET A 369 -22.17 -5.41 -13.80
CA MET A 369 -22.66 -4.01 -13.79
C MET A 369 -24.16 -3.93 -14.08
N SER A 370 -24.91 -3.37 -13.13
CA SER A 370 -26.36 -3.25 -13.25
C SER A 370 -26.76 -2.25 -14.34
N GLU A 371 -28.03 -2.23 -14.74
CA GLU A 371 -28.50 -1.20 -15.68
C GLU A 371 -28.52 0.21 -15.07
N LEU A 372 -28.62 0.34 -13.75
CA LEU A 372 -28.51 1.63 -13.07
C LEU A 372 -27.06 2.11 -12.99
N GLU A 373 -26.12 1.22 -12.67
CA GLU A 373 -24.68 1.52 -12.73
C GLU A 373 -24.27 1.86 -14.17
N ARG A 374 -24.70 1.06 -15.16
CA ARG A 374 -24.45 1.34 -16.58
C ARG A 374 -25.01 2.69 -17.02
N LYS A 375 -26.20 3.08 -16.54
CA LYS A 375 -26.79 4.40 -16.76
C LYS A 375 -25.92 5.52 -16.15
N VAL A 376 -25.42 5.32 -14.92
CA VAL A 376 -24.52 6.26 -14.23
C VAL A 376 -23.17 6.38 -14.94
N PHE A 377 -22.53 5.28 -15.37
CA PHE A 377 -21.31 5.32 -16.17
C PHE A 377 -21.49 6.12 -17.46
N ARG A 378 -22.59 5.92 -18.21
CA ARG A 378 -22.90 6.73 -19.41
C ARG A 378 -23.15 8.20 -19.08
N ALA A 379 -23.84 8.50 -17.98
CA ALA A 379 -24.05 9.87 -17.51
C ALA A 379 -22.74 10.57 -17.11
N VAL A 380 -21.83 9.90 -16.42
CA VAL A 380 -20.49 10.46 -16.11
C VAL A 380 -19.67 10.66 -17.39
N GLY A 381 -19.75 9.74 -18.35
CA GLY A 381 -19.12 9.92 -19.66
C GLY A 381 -19.65 11.16 -20.40
N LYS A 382 -20.96 11.38 -20.38
CA LYS A 382 -21.59 12.62 -20.87
C LYS A 382 -21.15 13.86 -20.08
N ALA A 383 -20.98 13.77 -18.76
CA ALA A 383 -20.47 14.87 -17.93
C ALA A 383 -19.01 15.22 -18.27
N HIS A 384 -18.15 14.23 -18.55
CA HIS A 384 -16.81 14.44 -19.12
C HIS A 384 -16.91 15.15 -20.48
N VAL A 385 -17.78 14.69 -21.39
CA VAL A 385 -17.98 15.35 -22.70
C VAL A 385 -18.46 16.80 -22.54
N ARG A 386 -19.12 17.17 -21.43
CA ARG A 386 -19.56 18.55 -21.13
C ARG A 386 -18.48 19.41 -20.45
N SER A 387 -17.62 18.84 -19.63
CA SER A 387 -16.66 19.59 -18.77
C SER A 387 -15.18 19.46 -19.16
N ASN A 388 -14.82 18.40 -19.90
CA ASN A 388 -13.46 17.94 -20.20
C ASN A 388 -12.67 17.40 -18.98
N ILE A 389 -13.33 17.12 -17.85
CA ILE A 389 -12.70 16.62 -16.62
C ILE A 389 -12.38 15.11 -16.74
N PRO A 390 -11.18 14.63 -16.36
CA PRO A 390 -10.80 13.22 -16.45
C PRO A 390 -11.63 12.32 -15.53
N ILE A 391 -11.71 11.02 -15.86
CA ILE A 391 -12.49 10.00 -15.14
C ILE A 391 -11.55 8.95 -14.55
N PHE A 392 -11.81 8.49 -13.32
CA PHE A 392 -11.28 7.22 -12.82
C PHE A 392 -12.37 6.35 -12.18
N THR A 393 -12.25 5.04 -12.31
CA THR A 393 -13.29 4.07 -11.94
C THR A 393 -12.92 3.25 -10.71
N HIS A 394 -13.90 2.90 -9.88
CA HIS A 394 -13.79 1.77 -8.97
C HIS A 394 -14.03 0.50 -9.77
N ASN A 395 -13.06 -0.42 -9.79
CA ASN A 395 -13.30 -1.77 -10.27
C ASN A 395 -13.40 -2.76 -9.11
N ALA A 396 -14.38 -3.66 -9.16
CA ALA A 396 -14.61 -4.68 -8.14
C ALA A 396 -13.45 -5.69 -7.93
N TYR A 397 -12.35 -5.60 -8.68
CA TYR A 397 -11.18 -6.46 -8.50
C TYR A 397 -10.74 -6.54 -7.03
N GLY A 398 -10.65 -7.78 -6.53
CA GLY A 398 -10.24 -8.08 -5.16
C GLY A 398 -11.31 -7.90 -4.07
N THR A 399 -12.54 -7.49 -4.41
CA THR A 399 -13.63 -7.29 -3.42
C THR A 399 -14.68 -8.40 -3.40
N GLY A 400 -14.48 -9.49 -4.15
CA GLY A 400 -15.19 -10.77 -3.94
C GLY A 400 -14.86 -11.86 -4.98
N PRO A 401 -15.42 -13.09 -4.80
CA PRO A 401 -15.07 -14.26 -5.62
C PRO A 401 -15.53 -14.21 -7.08
N ASN A 402 -16.55 -13.42 -7.42
CA ASN A 402 -17.25 -13.50 -8.71
C ASN A 402 -17.09 -12.22 -9.55
N VAL A 403 -15.85 -11.72 -9.69
CA VAL A 403 -15.56 -10.53 -10.51
C VAL A 403 -14.88 -10.96 -11.81
N PRO A 404 -15.50 -10.74 -12.99
CA PRO A 404 -14.90 -11.09 -14.27
C PRO A 404 -13.59 -10.34 -14.50
N LYS A 405 -12.54 -11.03 -14.99
CA LYS A 405 -11.25 -10.40 -15.29
C LYS A 405 -11.35 -9.25 -16.29
N ASP A 406 -12.34 -9.25 -17.17
CA ASP A 406 -12.59 -8.24 -18.20
C ASP A 406 -13.49 -7.07 -17.74
N ALA A 407 -13.90 -7.01 -16.47
CA ALA A 407 -14.81 -5.96 -15.96
C ALA A 407 -14.32 -4.53 -16.30
N GLY A 408 -13.03 -4.26 -16.15
CA GLY A 408 -12.43 -2.97 -16.49
C GLY A 408 -12.48 -2.61 -17.99
N LEU A 409 -12.45 -3.61 -18.87
CA LEU A 409 -12.68 -3.39 -20.31
C LEU A 409 -14.14 -3.03 -20.57
N ARG A 410 -15.10 -3.67 -19.88
CA ARG A 410 -16.53 -3.36 -19.99
C ARG A 410 -16.86 -1.97 -19.45
N GLN A 411 -16.23 -1.54 -18.36
CA GLN A 411 -16.32 -0.15 -17.87
C GLN A 411 -15.86 0.85 -18.95
N LEU A 412 -14.73 0.54 -19.61
CA LEU A 412 -14.21 1.36 -20.70
C LEU A 412 -15.14 1.37 -21.92
N ASP A 413 -15.72 0.24 -22.31
CA ASP A 413 -16.72 0.14 -23.40
C ASP A 413 -17.92 1.06 -23.16
N VAL A 414 -18.44 1.09 -21.93
CA VAL A 414 -19.58 1.94 -21.56
C VAL A 414 -19.20 3.43 -21.63
N LEU A 415 -18.00 3.81 -21.18
CA LEU A 415 -17.51 5.19 -21.27
C LEU A 415 -17.24 5.64 -22.71
N GLU A 416 -16.65 4.78 -23.54
CA GLU A 416 -16.48 5.07 -24.98
C GLU A 416 -17.83 5.19 -25.71
N SER A 417 -18.83 4.39 -25.34
CA SER A 417 -20.19 4.51 -25.89
C SER A 417 -20.86 5.86 -25.58
N ALA A 418 -20.42 6.55 -24.52
CA ALA A 418 -20.86 7.90 -24.16
C ALA A 418 -20.00 9.02 -24.80
N GLY A 419 -19.03 8.67 -25.65
CA GLY A 419 -18.17 9.61 -26.37
C GLY A 419 -16.88 10.01 -25.63
N VAL A 420 -16.53 9.34 -24.53
CA VAL A 420 -15.25 9.54 -23.83
C VAL A 420 -14.12 8.90 -24.62
N LYS A 421 -12.97 9.57 -24.74
CA LYS A 421 -11.76 8.95 -25.31
C LYS A 421 -10.97 8.24 -24.21
N PRO A 422 -10.44 7.02 -24.43
CA PRO A 422 -9.73 6.23 -23.40
C PRO A 422 -8.64 6.99 -22.66
N GLN A 423 -7.87 7.85 -23.34
CA GLN A 423 -6.83 8.71 -22.77
C GLN A 423 -7.27 9.65 -21.62
N HIS A 424 -8.58 9.80 -21.36
CA HIS A 424 -9.15 10.56 -20.25
C HIS A 424 -9.75 9.66 -19.15
N VAL A 425 -9.56 8.34 -19.23
CA VAL A 425 -10.10 7.33 -18.29
C VAL A 425 -8.95 6.57 -17.65
N ALA A 426 -8.95 6.47 -16.32
CA ALA A 426 -8.17 5.51 -15.57
C ALA A 426 -9.07 4.37 -15.06
N ILE A 427 -8.75 3.13 -15.41
CA ILE A 427 -9.43 1.97 -14.82
C ILE A 427 -8.73 1.65 -13.50
N GLY A 428 -9.42 1.88 -12.39
CA GLY A 428 -8.87 1.66 -11.05
C GLY A 428 -8.78 0.19 -10.66
N HIS A 429 -8.10 -0.07 -9.55
CA HIS A 429 -7.98 -1.36 -8.88
C HIS A 429 -7.41 -2.53 -9.72
N THR A 430 -6.82 -2.26 -10.89
CA THR A 430 -6.24 -3.28 -11.79
C THR A 430 -5.13 -4.09 -11.12
N CYS A 431 -4.46 -3.53 -10.11
CA CYS A 431 -3.51 -4.20 -9.24
C CYS A 431 -4.09 -5.35 -8.38
N CYS A 432 -5.41 -5.58 -8.41
CA CYS A 432 -6.08 -6.66 -7.68
C CYS A 432 -6.53 -7.82 -8.59
N LEU A 433 -6.11 -7.85 -9.86
CA LEU A 433 -6.45 -8.91 -10.84
C LEU A 433 -5.74 -10.27 -10.64
N ASP A 434 -4.64 -10.30 -9.89
CA ASP A 434 -3.74 -11.47 -9.77
C ASP A 434 -3.37 -12.08 -11.14
N ASP A 435 -2.96 -11.22 -12.06
CA ASP A 435 -2.69 -11.51 -13.47
C ASP A 435 -1.20 -11.22 -13.77
N PRO A 436 -0.27 -12.15 -13.50
CA PRO A 436 1.17 -11.89 -13.56
C PRO A 436 1.67 -11.49 -14.95
N GLU A 437 0.99 -11.92 -16.02
CA GLU A 437 1.27 -11.52 -17.40
C GLU A 437 0.60 -10.20 -17.79
N ALA A 438 -0.21 -9.61 -16.90
CA ALA A 438 -0.90 -8.35 -17.06
C ALA A 438 -1.72 -8.27 -18.37
N GLU A 439 -2.35 -9.38 -18.79
CA GLU A 439 -3.03 -9.51 -20.08
C GLU A 439 -4.15 -8.48 -20.26
N ILE A 440 -5.07 -8.39 -19.29
CA ILE A 440 -6.19 -7.43 -19.35
C ILE A 440 -5.66 -5.99 -19.20
N ILE A 441 -4.65 -5.81 -18.35
CA ILE A 441 -4.04 -4.50 -18.07
C ILE A 441 -3.38 -3.94 -19.34
N LYS A 442 -2.67 -4.79 -20.09
CA LYS A 442 -2.12 -4.48 -21.42
C LYS A 442 -3.21 -4.16 -22.43
N GLN A 443 -4.36 -4.83 -22.40
CA GLN A 443 -5.49 -4.51 -23.29
C GLN A 443 -6.11 -3.13 -22.99
N ILE A 444 -6.26 -2.77 -21.70
CA ILE A 444 -6.71 -1.44 -21.27
C ILE A 444 -5.72 -0.37 -21.74
N ALA A 445 -4.42 -0.56 -21.47
CA ALA A 445 -3.37 0.38 -21.86
C ALA A 445 -3.24 0.52 -23.39
N LYS A 446 -3.41 -0.58 -24.14
CA LYS A 446 -3.41 -0.58 -25.62
C LYS A 446 -4.54 0.25 -26.24
N ARG A 447 -5.70 0.34 -25.58
CA ARG A 447 -6.80 1.24 -25.99
C ARG A 447 -6.47 2.72 -25.72
N GLY A 448 -5.39 3.00 -24.97
CA GLY A 448 -4.95 4.33 -24.58
C GLY A 448 -5.48 4.79 -23.22
N ALA A 449 -6.19 3.94 -22.47
CA ALA A 449 -6.61 4.23 -21.11
C ALA A 449 -5.47 4.09 -20.10
N TRP A 450 -5.58 4.81 -19.00
CA TRP A 450 -4.66 4.67 -17.87
C TRP A 450 -5.04 3.45 -17.04
N VAL A 451 -4.04 2.81 -16.43
CA VAL A 451 -4.21 1.64 -15.57
C VAL A 451 -3.86 1.99 -14.13
N GLY A 452 -4.86 1.91 -13.27
CA GLY A 452 -4.77 2.25 -11.86
C GLY A 452 -4.21 1.10 -11.05
N PHE A 453 -2.98 1.25 -10.58
CA PHE A 453 -2.39 0.47 -9.50
C PHE A 453 -2.53 1.30 -8.21
N ASP A 454 -3.78 1.44 -7.80
CA ASP A 454 -4.22 2.33 -6.71
C ASP A 454 -4.44 1.61 -5.38
N ARG A 455 -4.13 0.32 -5.24
CA ARG A 455 -4.18 -0.40 -3.95
C ARG A 455 -2.82 -0.90 -3.50
N VAL A 456 -1.73 -0.27 -3.93
CA VAL A 456 -0.38 -0.73 -3.55
C VAL A 456 -0.13 -0.47 -2.07
N THR A 457 0.59 -1.37 -1.40
CA THR A 457 0.80 -1.41 0.05
C THR A 457 -0.45 -1.60 0.92
N THR A 458 -1.65 -1.62 0.33
CA THR A 458 -2.93 -1.93 0.97
C THR A 458 -3.47 -3.27 0.44
N LEU A 459 -4.47 -3.86 1.09
CA LEU A 459 -5.06 -5.15 0.72
C LEU A 459 -4.06 -6.29 0.38
N GLU A 460 -2.90 -6.36 1.05
CA GLU A 460 -1.86 -7.40 0.82
C GLU A 460 -2.42 -8.83 0.92
N ARG A 461 -3.46 -9.04 1.73
CA ARG A 461 -4.19 -10.32 1.88
C ARG A 461 -4.98 -10.77 0.63
N ILE A 462 -5.12 -9.91 -0.38
CA ILE A 462 -5.84 -10.18 -1.62
C ILE A 462 -4.84 -10.45 -2.74
N VAL A 463 -4.03 -9.44 -3.07
CA VAL A 463 -2.89 -9.56 -3.97
C VAL A 463 -1.72 -8.87 -3.27
N PRO A 464 -0.68 -9.61 -2.83
CA PRO A 464 0.51 -9.02 -2.22
C PRO A 464 1.26 -8.12 -3.19
N ASP A 465 1.92 -7.09 -2.68
CA ASP A 465 2.70 -6.13 -3.47
C ASP A 465 3.74 -6.82 -4.38
N ASP A 466 4.33 -7.93 -3.96
CA ASP A 466 5.34 -8.65 -4.76
C ASP A 466 4.74 -9.26 -6.04
N LYS A 467 3.43 -9.57 -6.03
CA LYS A 467 2.69 -9.93 -7.24
C LYS A 467 2.37 -8.68 -8.07
N ARG A 468 1.99 -7.57 -7.43
CA ARG A 468 1.74 -6.29 -8.13
C ARG A 468 2.98 -5.78 -8.85
N VAL A 469 4.16 -5.91 -8.24
CA VAL A 469 5.46 -5.61 -8.88
C VAL A 469 5.63 -6.42 -10.16
N LYS A 470 5.32 -7.73 -10.17
CA LYS A 470 5.38 -8.54 -11.40
C LYS A 470 4.44 -8.03 -12.49
N MET A 471 3.20 -7.67 -12.13
CA MET A 471 2.24 -7.10 -13.08
C MET A 471 2.70 -5.73 -13.62
N VAL A 472 3.32 -4.89 -12.79
CA VAL A 472 3.96 -3.64 -13.23
C VAL A 472 5.10 -3.93 -14.20
N LEU A 473 6.02 -4.85 -13.87
CA LEU A 473 7.13 -5.20 -14.77
C LEU A 473 6.61 -5.71 -16.12
N ALA A 474 5.64 -6.63 -16.13
CA ALA A 474 5.03 -7.15 -17.34
C ALA A 474 4.37 -6.05 -18.20
N LEU A 475 3.83 -5.00 -17.59
CA LEU A 475 3.28 -3.82 -18.27
C LEU A 475 4.37 -2.89 -18.84
N LEU A 476 5.45 -2.66 -18.07
CA LEU A 476 6.59 -1.86 -18.48
C LEU A 476 7.37 -2.50 -19.64
N ASP A 477 7.59 -3.82 -19.58
CA ASP A 477 8.23 -4.61 -20.64
C ASP A 477 7.42 -4.61 -21.94
N ALA A 478 6.09 -4.46 -21.83
CA ALA A 478 5.19 -4.28 -22.97
C ALA A 478 5.12 -2.82 -23.50
N GLY A 479 5.88 -1.90 -22.91
CA GLY A 479 6.01 -0.51 -23.36
C GLY A 479 4.97 0.48 -22.82
N TYR A 480 4.11 0.07 -21.89
CA TYR A 480 2.98 0.88 -21.38
C TYR A 480 3.31 1.70 -20.12
N THR A 481 4.56 2.12 -19.96
CA THR A 481 5.01 3.03 -18.88
C THR A 481 4.14 4.28 -18.78
N GLU A 482 3.75 4.83 -19.93
CA GLU A 482 3.02 6.10 -20.05
C GLU A 482 1.53 6.00 -19.73
N GLN A 483 1.05 4.82 -19.30
CA GLN A 483 -0.34 4.54 -18.92
C GLN A 483 -0.47 4.15 -17.44
N LEU A 484 0.63 3.88 -16.73
CA LEU A 484 0.59 3.42 -15.33
C LEU A 484 0.42 4.59 -14.36
N LEU A 485 -0.56 4.48 -13.46
CA LEU A 485 -0.76 5.37 -12.32
C LEU A 485 -0.64 4.59 -11.00
N LEU A 486 -0.03 5.18 -9.97
CA LEU A 486 0.16 4.56 -8.65
C LEU A 486 -0.54 5.34 -7.54
N SER A 487 -1.23 4.63 -6.65
CA SER A 487 -1.87 5.14 -5.42
C SER A 487 -2.12 4.00 -4.42
N SER A 488 -2.64 4.31 -3.24
CA SER A 488 -2.89 3.32 -2.18
C SER A 488 -4.37 3.13 -1.78
N ASP A 489 -5.32 3.93 -2.28
CA ASP A 489 -6.75 3.84 -1.94
C ASP A 489 -6.88 3.90 -0.40
N PHE A 490 -6.15 4.86 0.17
CA PHE A 490 -5.96 4.88 1.61
C PHE A 490 -7.06 5.68 2.32
N THR A 491 -7.65 5.06 3.34
CA THR A 491 -8.81 5.55 4.11
C THR A 491 -8.45 5.98 5.54
N GLY A 492 -7.20 6.41 5.77
CA GLY A 492 -6.83 7.33 6.85
C GLY A 492 -6.51 6.78 8.25
N ALA A 493 -6.59 5.47 8.51
CA ALA A 493 -6.48 4.91 9.88
C ALA A 493 -5.07 4.42 10.28
N ARG A 494 -4.38 5.11 11.22
CA ARG A 494 -3.09 4.68 11.79
C ARG A 494 -3.20 3.53 12.80
N THR A 495 -2.27 2.58 12.70
CA THR A 495 -1.74 1.81 13.85
C THR A 495 -0.30 2.28 14.16
N LEU A 496 0.34 1.73 15.20
CA LEU A 496 1.70 2.10 15.61
C LEU A 496 2.78 1.79 14.54
N GLU A 497 2.47 0.99 13.51
CA GLU A 497 3.36 0.68 12.38
C GLU A 497 2.85 1.21 11.02
N GLY A 498 2.04 2.27 11.07
CA GLY A 498 1.54 2.99 9.89
C GLY A 498 0.16 2.50 9.43
N PRO A 499 -0.60 3.35 8.73
CA PRO A 499 -0.24 3.76 7.37
C PRO A 499 -0.12 5.28 7.19
N LEU A 500 0.48 5.67 6.06
CA LEU A 500 0.80 7.05 5.67
C LEU A 500 0.48 7.19 4.18
N TYR A 501 -0.07 8.32 3.73
CA TYR A 501 -0.30 8.53 2.28
C TYR A 501 1.01 8.48 1.45
N GLY A 502 2.18 8.70 2.06
CA GLY A 502 3.48 8.57 1.39
C GLY A 502 3.88 7.15 0.93
N ARG A 503 3.20 6.08 1.39
CA ARG A 503 3.62 4.68 1.20
C ARG A 503 3.70 4.22 -0.26
N THR A 504 2.86 4.75 -1.14
CA THR A 504 2.96 4.54 -2.60
C THR A 504 4.37 4.83 -3.12
N LYS A 505 4.98 5.93 -2.64
CA LYS A 505 6.35 6.33 -2.99
C LYS A 505 7.39 5.59 -2.14
N THR A 506 7.25 5.63 -0.82
CA THR A 506 8.31 5.21 0.11
C THR A 506 8.46 3.70 0.24
N VAL A 507 7.39 2.94 0.03
CA VAL A 507 7.39 1.46 0.11
C VAL A 507 7.27 0.85 -1.27
N PHE A 508 6.20 1.12 -2.03
CA PHE A 508 6.00 0.45 -3.32
C PHE A 508 6.98 0.96 -4.40
N GLY A 509 7.23 2.27 -4.47
CA GLY A 509 8.30 2.83 -5.31
C GLY A 509 9.69 2.27 -4.98
N ALA A 510 9.97 1.97 -3.70
CA ALA A 510 11.21 1.30 -3.29
C ALA A 510 11.24 -0.18 -3.73
N LYS A 511 10.13 -0.91 -3.65
CA LYS A 511 10.00 -2.28 -4.20
C LYS A 511 10.23 -2.31 -5.72
N LEU A 512 9.65 -1.37 -6.47
CA LEU A 512 9.88 -1.26 -7.91
C LEU A 512 11.35 -0.98 -8.24
N ARG A 513 12.02 -0.08 -7.50
CA ARG A 513 13.46 0.16 -7.66
C ARG A 513 14.29 -1.11 -7.38
N ALA A 514 13.98 -1.82 -6.30
CA ALA A 514 14.64 -3.08 -5.95
C ALA A 514 14.42 -4.19 -7.00
N ALA A 515 13.29 -4.15 -7.72
CA ALA A 515 12.99 -5.02 -8.84
C ALA A 515 13.61 -4.57 -10.19
N GLY A 516 14.45 -3.53 -10.19
CA GLY A 516 15.20 -3.07 -11.38
C GLY A 516 14.54 -1.93 -12.17
N VAL A 517 13.41 -1.37 -11.71
CA VAL A 517 12.80 -0.20 -12.36
C VAL A 517 13.70 1.03 -12.13
N LYS A 518 14.15 1.64 -13.22
CA LYS A 518 15.05 2.81 -13.20
C LYS A 518 14.38 4.05 -12.61
N ASP A 519 15.18 4.95 -12.05
CA ASP A 519 14.67 6.18 -11.44
C ASP A 519 13.99 7.12 -12.46
N GLU A 520 14.41 7.14 -13.73
CA GLU A 520 13.70 7.86 -14.80
C GLU A 520 12.28 7.31 -15.03
N THR A 521 12.13 5.99 -14.97
CA THR A 521 10.84 5.31 -15.13
C THR A 521 9.95 5.57 -13.92
N LEU A 522 10.51 5.53 -12.71
CA LEU A 522 9.78 5.88 -11.48
C LEU A 522 9.37 7.37 -11.47
N HIS A 523 10.20 8.27 -11.99
CA HIS A 523 9.85 9.68 -12.16
C HIS A 523 8.64 9.83 -13.10
N ALA A 524 8.68 9.19 -14.27
CA ALA A 524 7.58 9.23 -15.22
C ALA A 524 6.26 8.76 -14.57
N ILE A 525 6.30 7.65 -13.81
CA ILE A 525 5.11 7.08 -13.17
C ILE A 525 4.57 7.93 -12.01
N LEU A 526 5.43 8.45 -11.13
CA LEU A 526 5.01 9.12 -9.89
C LEU A 526 4.79 10.64 -10.04
N PHE A 527 5.37 11.26 -11.07
CA PHE A 527 5.33 12.71 -11.30
C PHE A 527 4.59 13.03 -12.61
N ASP A 528 5.05 12.50 -13.74
CA ASP A 528 4.61 12.96 -15.07
C ASP A 528 3.27 12.38 -15.53
N ASN A 529 3.05 11.09 -15.29
CA ASN A 529 1.80 10.39 -15.62
C ASN A 529 0.57 10.98 -14.91
N PRO A 530 0.54 11.14 -13.57
CA PRO A 530 -0.63 11.72 -12.89
C PRO A 530 -0.86 13.19 -13.29
N ARG A 531 0.20 13.96 -13.58
CA ARG A 531 0.06 15.31 -14.16
C ARG A 531 -0.64 15.28 -15.52
N ARG A 532 -0.27 14.35 -16.41
CA ARG A 532 -0.89 14.17 -17.73
C ARG A 532 -2.33 13.66 -17.65
N PHE A 533 -2.64 12.80 -16.69
CA PHE A 533 -3.99 12.32 -16.45
C PHE A 533 -4.92 13.44 -15.93
N LEU A 534 -4.45 14.22 -14.94
CA LEU A 534 -5.23 15.28 -14.30
C LEU A 534 -5.31 16.59 -15.11
N ALA A 535 -4.43 16.80 -16.10
CA ALA A 535 -4.40 18.02 -16.88
C ALA A 535 -5.51 18.07 -17.94
N PHE A 536 -6.41 19.06 -17.85
CA PHE A 536 -7.44 19.30 -18.86
C PHE A 536 -7.58 20.78 -19.22
N VAL A 537 -8.05 21.06 -20.44
CA VAL A 537 -8.45 22.41 -20.85
C VAL A 537 -9.92 22.60 -20.48
N PRO A 538 -10.28 23.55 -19.60
CA PRO A 538 -11.68 23.76 -19.22
C PRO A 538 -12.51 24.19 -20.42
N LYS A 539 -13.72 23.64 -20.57
CA LYS A 539 -14.67 24.19 -21.53
C LYS A 539 -15.14 25.56 -21.04
N LYS A 540 -15.17 26.55 -21.93
CA LYS A 540 -15.78 27.86 -21.64
C LYS A 540 -17.24 27.63 -21.25
N SER A 541 -17.70 28.26 -20.17
CA SER A 541 -19.12 28.36 -19.88
C SER A 541 -19.83 28.95 -21.10
N ARG A 542 -20.86 28.25 -21.59
CA ARG A 542 -21.79 28.79 -22.58
C ARG A 542 -22.79 29.72 -21.89
#